data_AF-A0A9X1DCT2-F1
#
_entry.id   AF-A0A9X1DCT2-F1
#
_cell.length_a   1.000
_cell.length_b   1.000
_cell.length_c   1.000
_cell.angle_alpha   90.00
_cell.angle_beta   90.00
_cell.angle_gamma   90.00
#
_symmetry.space_group_name_H-M   'P 1'
#
loop_
_entity.id
_entity.type
_entity.pdbx_description
1 polymer ?
#
loop_
_entity_poly.entity_id
_entity_poly.type
_entity_poly.pdbx_seq_one_letter_code
_entity_poly.pdbx_strand_id
1 'polypeptide(L)'
;MTYIKLPGLAGAMSQDFSAAPFNTLLNGMTLIGLHYGAGQGSPGNAEKADTSVLYLFDAGVDLKTIYWKYGASSDIVLFSTQPGGSVPEPATWAMMIGGFALAGAAMRRRKAAVSFA
;
A
#
# COMPACT_ATOMS: atom_id res chain seq x y z
N MET A 1 0.93 -4.47 14.66
CA MET A 1 0.52 -4.60 13.26
C MET A 1 -0.99 -4.70 13.26
N THR A 2 -1.67 -3.59 12.96
CA THR A 2 -3.14 -3.51 13.05
C THR A 2 -3.70 -3.92 11.69
N TYR A 3 -4.36 -5.07 11.63
CA TYR A 3 -5.10 -5.50 10.44
C TYR A 3 -6.52 -4.95 10.50
N ILE A 4 -7.11 -4.66 9.33
CA ILE A 4 -8.52 -4.30 9.22
C ILE A 4 -9.25 -5.49 8.61
N LYS A 5 -10.33 -5.94 9.25
CA LYS A 5 -11.18 -7.04 8.77
C LYS A 5 -12.56 -6.49 8.42
N LEU A 6 -13.06 -6.86 7.25
CA LEU A 6 -14.46 -6.71 6.89
C LEU A 6 -15.27 -7.88 7.44
N PRO A 7 -16.42 -7.64 8.11
CA PRO A 7 -17.34 -8.71 8.45
C PRO A 7 -18.24 -9.04 7.24
N GLY A 8 -18.10 -10.24 6.67
CA GLY A 8 -19.09 -10.79 5.74
C GLY A 8 -19.03 -10.23 4.31
N LEU A 9 -18.54 -11.04 3.37
CA LEU A 9 -18.58 -10.76 1.93
C LEU A 9 -19.82 -11.32 1.24
N ALA A 10 -20.58 -12.22 1.89
CA ALA A 10 -21.81 -12.82 1.35
C ALA A 10 -21.69 -13.36 -0.09
N GLY A 11 -20.53 -13.93 -0.46
CA GLY A 11 -20.27 -14.44 -1.81
C GLY A 11 -19.90 -13.38 -2.85
N ALA A 12 -19.60 -12.14 -2.43
CA ALA A 12 -19.10 -11.08 -3.32
C ALA A 12 -17.89 -11.57 -4.13
N MET A 13 -17.68 -10.97 -5.30
CA MET A 13 -16.56 -11.30 -6.20
C MET A 13 -15.59 -10.13 -6.38
N SER A 14 -15.76 -9.10 -5.55
CA SER A 14 -14.96 -7.89 -5.57
C SER A 14 -15.03 -7.16 -4.24
N GLN A 15 -13.98 -6.41 -3.92
CA GLN A 15 -13.98 -5.48 -2.78
C GLN A 15 -13.47 -4.11 -3.21
N ASP A 16 -14.25 -3.06 -2.91
CA ASP A 16 -13.83 -1.66 -3.02
C ASP A 16 -13.19 -1.22 -1.69
N PHE A 17 -11.92 -0.82 -1.73
CA PHE A 17 -11.16 -0.39 -0.55
C PHE A 17 -11.23 1.13 -0.31
N SER A 18 -11.74 1.92 -1.26
CA SER A 18 -11.93 3.37 -1.08
C SER A 18 -13.08 3.71 -0.14
N ALA A 19 -14.00 2.77 0.07
CA ALA A 19 -15.14 2.91 0.95
C ALA A 19 -14.88 2.30 2.35
N ALA A 20 -15.80 2.60 3.28
CA ALA A 20 -15.80 1.95 4.58
C ALA A 20 -15.90 0.42 4.44
N PRO A 21 -15.20 -0.34 5.29
CA PRO A 21 -14.45 0.08 6.48
C PRO A 21 -12.94 0.29 6.26
N PHE A 22 -12.42 0.08 5.05
CA PHE A 22 -10.99 0.23 4.80
C PHE A 22 -10.59 1.69 4.61
N ASN A 23 -11.39 2.45 3.85
CA ASN A 23 -11.11 3.86 3.52
C ASN A 23 -9.63 4.09 3.14
N THR A 24 -9.03 3.16 2.40
CA THR A 24 -7.60 3.11 2.08
C THR A 24 -7.44 2.59 0.66
N LEU A 25 -6.80 3.37 -0.22
CA LEU A 25 -6.42 2.89 -1.54
C LEU A 25 -5.17 2.01 -1.43
N LEU A 26 -5.16 0.90 -2.16
CA LEU A 26 -4.05 -0.05 -2.11
C LEU A 26 -2.89 0.46 -2.98
N ASN A 27 -1.70 0.44 -2.42
CA ASN A 27 -0.48 0.92 -3.04
C ASN A 27 0.67 -0.08 -2.85
N GLY A 28 1.51 -0.22 -3.87
CA GLY A 28 2.69 -1.09 -3.89
C GLY A 28 2.40 -2.52 -3.44
N MET A 29 3.41 -3.14 -2.81
CA MET A 29 3.29 -4.50 -2.28
C MET A 29 2.19 -4.59 -1.23
N THR A 30 1.18 -5.41 -1.52
CA THR A 30 -0.04 -5.54 -0.74
C THR A 30 -0.30 -7.01 -0.38
N LEU A 31 -0.64 -7.25 0.89
CA LEU A 31 -0.98 -8.56 1.43
C LEU A 31 -2.43 -8.55 1.92
N ILE A 32 -3.23 -9.44 1.34
CA ILE A 32 -4.62 -9.67 1.76
C ILE A 32 -4.85 -11.14 2.11
N GLY A 33 -5.81 -11.38 3.00
CA GLY A 33 -6.39 -12.70 3.23
C GLY A 33 -7.82 -12.74 2.74
N LEU A 34 -8.19 -13.82 2.05
CA LEU A 34 -9.57 -14.11 1.67
C LEU A 34 -9.97 -15.48 2.24
N HIS A 35 -11.14 -15.55 2.83
CA HIS A 35 -11.75 -16.80 3.25
C HIS A 35 -12.95 -17.13 2.35
N TYR A 36 -13.01 -18.38 1.89
CA TYR A 36 -14.07 -18.96 1.09
C TYR A 36 -14.72 -20.09 1.87
N GLY A 37 -16.03 -20.01 2.05
CA GLY A 37 -16.80 -21.03 2.75
C GLY A 37 -17.08 -22.25 1.86
N ALA A 38 -17.21 -23.41 2.50
CA ALA A 38 -17.49 -24.70 1.90
C ALA A 38 -18.79 -24.75 1.09
N GLY A 39 -19.77 -23.90 1.39
CA GLY A 39 -21.13 -24.02 0.88
C GLY A 39 -21.27 -23.94 -0.65
N GLN A 40 -20.44 -23.14 -1.33
CA GLN A 40 -20.73 -22.58 -2.67
C GLN A 40 -19.62 -22.76 -3.72
N GLY A 41 -18.71 -23.73 -3.56
CA GLY A 41 -17.65 -23.98 -4.55
C GLY A 41 -16.42 -23.10 -4.34
N SER A 42 -15.78 -23.30 -3.18
CA SER A 42 -14.50 -22.72 -2.81
C SER A 42 -13.36 -23.12 -3.78
N PRO A 43 -12.28 -22.33 -3.93
CA PRO A 43 -11.12 -22.67 -4.77
C PRO A 43 -10.42 -24.02 -4.50
N GLY A 44 -10.78 -24.74 -3.43
CA GLY A 44 -10.19 -26.02 -3.07
C GLY A 44 -10.61 -27.18 -3.99
N ASN A 45 -9.74 -28.18 -4.10
CA ASN A 45 -9.96 -29.37 -4.94
C ASN A 45 -10.94 -30.40 -4.32
N ALA A 46 -11.38 -30.18 -3.07
CA ALA A 46 -12.31 -31.06 -2.38
C ALA A 46 -13.72 -30.45 -2.40
N GLU A 47 -14.72 -31.32 -2.60
CA GLU A 47 -16.12 -30.93 -2.47
C GLU A 47 -16.36 -30.34 -1.08
N LYS A 48 -17.02 -29.19 -1.02
CA LYS A 48 -17.34 -28.48 0.23
C LYS A 48 -16.10 -28.16 1.09
N ALA A 49 -14.97 -27.78 0.47
CA ALA A 49 -13.80 -27.32 1.20
C ALA A 49 -13.96 -25.88 1.71
N ASP A 50 -13.73 -25.63 3.00
CA ASP A 50 -13.41 -24.30 3.50
C ASP A 50 -11.97 -23.95 3.07
N THR A 51 -11.74 -22.76 2.53
CA THR A 51 -10.41 -22.38 2.01
C THR A 51 -10.06 -20.96 2.39
N SER A 52 -8.90 -20.80 3.01
CA SER A 52 -8.30 -19.49 3.26
C SER A 52 -7.07 -19.33 2.38
N VAL A 53 -6.99 -18.20 1.69
CA VAL A 53 -5.89 -17.89 0.77
C VAL A 53 -5.26 -16.57 1.18
N LEU A 54 -3.93 -16.52 1.14
CA LEU A 54 -3.16 -15.29 1.24
C LEU A 54 -2.70 -14.90 -0.16
N TYR A 55 -2.95 -13.65 -0.54
CA TYR A 55 -2.47 -13.08 -1.79
C TYR A 55 -1.46 -11.99 -1.48
N LEU A 56 -0.25 -12.14 -2.01
CA LEU A 56 0.78 -11.11 -2.04
C LEU A 56 0.92 -10.65 -3.49
N PHE A 57 0.68 -9.38 -3.75
CA PHE A 57 0.73 -8.79 -5.09
C PHE A 57 1.17 -7.34 -5.03
N ASP A 58 1.64 -6.81 -6.15
CA ASP A 58 1.84 -5.38 -6.32
C ASP A 58 0.53 -4.74 -6.79
N ALA A 59 -0.04 -3.87 -5.96
CA ALA A 59 -1.26 -3.13 -6.25
C ALA A 59 -1.02 -1.92 -7.16
N GLY A 60 0.24 -1.55 -7.43
CA GLY A 60 0.57 -0.34 -8.16
C GLY A 60 0.26 0.91 -7.35
N VAL A 61 -0.44 1.88 -7.95
CA VAL A 61 -0.80 3.13 -7.30
C VAL A 61 -2.31 3.26 -7.28
N ASP A 62 -2.86 3.61 -6.11
CA ASP A 62 -4.27 3.94 -5.90
C ASP A 62 -5.27 2.89 -6.40
N LEU A 63 -4.93 1.61 -6.24
CA LEU A 63 -5.84 0.53 -6.59
C LEU A 63 -7.04 0.52 -5.65
N LYS A 64 -8.20 0.76 -6.26
CA LYS A 64 -9.47 0.90 -5.55
C LYS A 64 -10.17 -0.43 -5.32
N THR A 65 -10.22 -1.28 -6.34
CA THR A 65 -11.03 -2.50 -6.32
C THR A 65 -10.23 -3.70 -6.74
N ILE A 66 -10.35 -4.79 -6.00
CA ILE A 66 -9.86 -6.11 -6.43
C ILE A 66 -11.04 -6.98 -6.82
N TYR A 67 -10.80 -7.93 -7.73
CA TYR A 67 -11.78 -8.91 -8.18
C TYR A 67 -11.24 -10.33 -7.99
N TRP A 68 -12.13 -11.29 -7.76
CA TRP A 68 -11.78 -12.71 -7.68
C TRP A 68 -12.86 -13.59 -8.33
N LYS A 69 -12.48 -14.82 -8.67
CA LYS A 69 -13.31 -15.71 -9.49
C LYS A 69 -14.40 -16.47 -8.71
N TYR A 70 -14.20 -16.71 -7.42
CA TYR A 70 -15.06 -17.63 -6.65
C TYR A 70 -16.12 -16.88 -5.85
N GLY A 71 -17.40 -17.17 -6.11
CA GLY A 71 -18.56 -16.59 -5.40
C GLY A 71 -18.85 -17.19 -4.02
N ALA A 72 -17.83 -17.76 -3.37
CA ALA A 72 -17.94 -18.41 -2.06
C ALA A 72 -17.27 -17.59 -0.94
N SER A 73 -16.81 -16.37 -1.22
CA SER A 73 -16.05 -15.59 -0.25
C SER A 73 -16.93 -15.16 0.92
N SER A 74 -16.43 -15.32 2.14
CA SER A 74 -17.12 -14.94 3.36
C SER A 74 -16.44 -13.80 4.11
N ASP A 75 -15.12 -13.65 4.02
CA ASP A 75 -14.38 -12.58 4.70
C ASP A 75 -13.15 -12.14 3.90
N ILE A 76 -12.75 -10.87 4.09
CA ILE A 76 -11.47 -10.32 3.62
C ILE A 76 -10.76 -9.58 4.76
N VAL A 77 -9.43 -9.72 4.80
CA VAL A 77 -8.54 -9.02 5.71
C VAL A 77 -7.46 -8.30 4.92
N LEU A 78 -7.25 -7.02 5.20
CA LEU A 78 -6.09 -6.27 4.73
C LEU A 78 -5.01 -6.33 5.82
N PHE A 79 -3.90 -7.02 5.54
CA PHE A 79 -2.77 -7.12 6.47
C PHE A 79 -1.80 -5.97 6.31
N SER A 80 -1.49 -5.60 5.06
CA SER A 80 -0.59 -4.51 4.73
C SER A 80 -0.79 -4.04 3.31
N THR A 81 -0.60 -2.75 3.09
CA THR A 81 -0.40 -2.13 1.78
C THR A 81 0.68 -1.07 1.95
N GLN A 82 1.54 -0.88 0.95
CA GLN A 82 2.67 0.04 1.08
C GLN A 82 2.13 1.46 1.28
N PRO A 83 2.65 2.26 2.24
CA PRO A 83 2.20 3.63 2.38
C PRO A 83 2.40 4.39 1.07
N GLY A 84 1.32 4.97 0.55
CA GLY A 84 1.33 5.85 -0.63
C GLY A 84 2.09 7.14 -0.32
N GLY A 85 3.42 7.04 -0.31
CA GLY A 85 4.32 8.11 0.06
C GLY A 85 5.73 7.54 0.18
N SER A 86 6.46 7.55 -0.93
CA SER A 86 7.89 7.26 -0.91
C SER A 86 8.57 8.22 0.05
N VAL A 87 9.13 7.70 1.15
CA VAL A 87 10.16 8.44 1.88
C VAL A 87 11.22 8.81 0.85
N PRO A 88 11.69 10.07 0.78
CA PRO A 88 12.71 10.45 -0.18
C PRO A 88 13.88 9.47 -0.06
N GLU A 89 14.28 8.88 -1.18
CA GLU A 89 15.36 7.90 -1.19
C GLU A 89 16.64 8.51 -0.59
N PRO A 90 17.58 7.70 -0.05
CA PRO A 90 18.83 8.21 0.51
C PRO A 90 19.58 9.16 -0.44
N ALA A 91 19.47 8.94 -1.75
CA ALA A 91 20.03 9.83 -2.77
C ALA A 91 19.39 11.23 -2.75
N THR A 92 18.07 11.34 -2.58
CA THR A 92 17.38 12.63 -2.48
C THR A 92 17.81 13.39 -1.24
N TRP A 93 17.96 12.72 -0.09
CA TRP A 93 18.54 13.33 1.11
C TRP A 93 19.95 13.85 0.86
N ALA A 94 20.79 13.03 0.24
CA ALA A 94 22.16 13.42 -0.10
C ALA A 94 22.18 14.64 -1.05
N MET A 95 21.30 14.69 -2.06
CA MET A 95 21.19 15.82 -2.99
C MET A 95 20.72 17.10 -2.29
N MET A 96 19.74 17.00 -1.38
CA MET A 96 19.29 18.16 -0.59
C MET A 96 20.42 18.68 0.30
N ILE A 97 21.08 17.79 1.04
CA ILE A 97 22.22 18.14 1.91
C ILE A 97 23.35 18.75 1.08
N GLY A 98 23.71 18.11 -0.04
CA GLY A 98 24.75 18.60 -0.94
C GLY A 98 24.43 19.98 -1.52
N GLY A 99 23.18 20.21 -1.95
CA GLY A 99 22.72 21.51 -2.43
C GLY A 99 22.84 22.61 -1.38
N PHE A 100 22.39 22.35 -0.14
CA PHE A 100 22.54 23.31 0.96
C PHE A 100 24.00 23.55 1.34
N ALA A 101 24.84 22.52 1.32
CA ALA A 101 26.27 22.66 1.58
C ALA A 101 26.96 23.54 0.53
N LEU A 102 26.66 23.34 -0.76
CA LEU A 102 27.19 24.16 -1.86
C LEU A 102 26.72 25.61 -1.78
N ALA A 103 25.42 25.85 -1.53
CA ALA A 103 24.88 27.19 -1.35
C ALA A 103 25.55 27.92 -0.18
N GLY A 104 25.70 27.24 0.96
CA GLY A 104 26.41 27.77 2.13
C GLY A 104 27.86 28.10 1.84
N ALA A 105 28.58 27.22 1.12
CA ALA A 105 29.96 27.46 0.72
C ALA A 105 30.11 28.67 -0.22
N ALA A 106 29.19 28.82 -1.18
CA ALA A 106 29.17 29.95 -2.10
C ALA A 106 28.96 31.29 -1.37
N MET A 107 28.03 31.34 -0.41
CA MET A 107 27.80 32.53 0.43
C MET A 107 29.06 32.90 1.22
N ARG A 108 29.76 31.92 1.79
CA ARG A 108 31.00 32.15 2.56
C ARG A 108 32.19 32.60 1.70
N ARG A 109 32.24 32.23 0.41
CA ARG A 109 33.33 32.63 -0.51
C ARG A 109 33.21 34.07 -1.02
N ARG A 110 32.05 34.71 -0.88
CA ARG A 110 31.82 36.07 -1.35
C ARG A 110 32.59 37.04 -0.45
N LYS A 111 33.76 37.51 -0.91
CA LYS A 111 34.53 38.55 -0.20
C LYS A 111 33.66 39.79 -0.04
N ALA A 112 33.48 40.26 1.19
CA ALA A 112 32.89 41.56 1.44
C ALA A 112 33.81 42.62 0.81
N ALA A 113 33.31 43.38 -0.17
CA ALA A 113 33.98 44.58 -0.62
C ALA A 113 33.86 45.61 0.50
N VAL A 114 34.90 45.73 1.31
CA VAL A 114 34.97 46.77 2.34
C VAL A 114 35.24 48.08 1.61
N SER A 115 34.23 48.95 1.54
CA SER A 115 34.40 50.35 1.11
C SER A 115 34.64 51.17 2.36
N PHE A 116 35.75 51.90 2.41
CA PHE A 116 36.00 52.91 3.43
C PHE A 116 35.33 54.24 2.99
N ALA A 117 34.85 54.99 3.98
CA ALA A 117 34.30 56.34 3.81
C ALA A 117 35.39 57.40 4.07
#